data_AF-A0AAV1LZM8-F1
#
_entry.id   AF-A0AAV1LZM8-F1
#
_cell.length_a   1.000
_cell.length_b   1.000
_cell.length_c   1.000
_cell.angle_alpha   90.00
_cell.angle_beta   90.00
_cell.angle_gamma   90.00
#
_symmetry.space_group_name_H-M   'P 1'
#
loop_
_entity.id
_entity.type
_entity.pdbx_description
1 polymer ?
#
loop_
_entity_poly.entity_id
_entity_poly.type
_entity_poly.pdbx_seq_one_letter_code
_entity_poly.pdbx_strand_id
1 'polypeptide(L)'
;MTERKYSNPEYYEMVRCYILSKSIRGAQRLYESESLPRLQRQGINARIPNRNTILTVNQRLLEYGQFTTPSHASARGCHSSISADVENAVIEFFERNPRASTNDAAREFGVSQYYVWKLLNSSGYRPHHNKRVQAPDNIDAPTRKKFCEWLLSNIDNTNIMWTGEALFTRVGLHNSRNEHYWAECKPHDIKDYDDQVPLSSNVWAGIIGNIIVGPYFIERRLTGNNYLDMLQGVIYDFLDDLPLVLLNNFYFQHDGAPPHCSNAVRSYLNSEYEGRWIGRGGPIPWPARSQDLTPLHFYLWGEIKRRVYVEEAQSDEDLRSKIIAAFMEVKSAQTQLINVKNNLKKRAQLCIERNGLNFEHLLKYQ
;
A
#
# COMPACT_ATOMS: atom_id res chain seq x y z
N MET A 1 -2.91 -38.49 -28.61
CA MET A 1 -1.67 -39.30 -28.69
C MET A 1 -1.12 -39.46 -27.27
N THR A 2 -1.17 -40.67 -26.72
CA THR A 2 -0.63 -40.98 -25.39
C THR A 2 0.88 -40.79 -25.40
N GLU A 3 1.39 -39.82 -24.61
CA GLU A 3 2.82 -39.68 -24.37
C GLU A 3 3.36 -41.01 -23.82
N ARG A 4 4.12 -41.75 -24.65
CA ARG A 4 4.83 -42.94 -24.18
C ARG A 4 5.76 -42.51 -23.05
N LYS A 5 5.56 -43.08 -21.86
CA LYS A 5 6.43 -42.87 -20.69
C LYS A 5 7.85 -43.34 -21.03
N TYR A 6 8.86 -42.62 -20.54
CA TYR A 6 10.24 -43.09 -20.63
C TYR A 6 10.43 -44.31 -19.73
N SER A 7 11.36 -45.18 -20.12
CA SER A 7 11.75 -46.36 -19.35
C SER A 7 12.67 -46.00 -18.17
N ASN A 8 12.79 -46.88 -17.18
CA ASN A 8 13.68 -46.68 -16.04
C ASN A 8 15.15 -46.45 -16.43
N PRO A 9 15.72 -47.17 -17.43
CA PRO A 9 17.06 -46.88 -17.93
C PRO A 9 17.19 -45.47 -18.54
N GLU A 10 16.15 -45.01 -19.26
CA GLU A 10 16.14 -43.65 -19.81
C GLU A 10 16.12 -42.60 -18.69
N TYR A 11 15.32 -42.79 -17.62
CA TYR A 11 15.30 -41.89 -16.46
C TYR A 11 16.63 -41.87 -15.71
N TYR A 12 17.24 -43.04 -15.51
CA TYR A 12 18.56 -43.14 -14.89
C TYR A 12 19.61 -42.32 -15.66
N GLU A 13 19.65 -42.47 -16.98
CA GLU A 13 20.60 -41.71 -17.81
C GLU A 13 20.31 -40.20 -17.80
N MET A 14 19.05 -39.77 -17.68
CA MET A 14 18.71 -38.34 -17.53
C MET A 14 19.28 -37.75 -16.23
N VAL A 15 19.19 -38.49 -15.13
CA VAL A 15 19.76 -38.06 -13.84
C VAL A 15 21.29 -38.08 -13.89
N ARG A 16 21.89 -39.15 -14.44
CA ARG A 16 23.34 -39.25 -14.63
C ARG A 16 23.88 -38.04 -15.42
N CYS A 17 23.26 -37.72 -16.55
CA CYS A 17 23.69 -36.61 -17.40
C CYS A 17 23.51 -35.25 -16.72
N TYR A 18 22.46 -35.08 -15.92
CA TYR A 18 22.23 -33.85 -15.15
C TYR A 18 23.31 -33.63 -14.07
N ILE A 19 23.63 -34.68 -13.32
CA ILE A 19 24.67 -34.65 -12.27
C ILE A 19 26.04 -34.35 -12.89
N LEU A 20 26.40 -35.00 -13.99
CA LEU A 20 27.71 -34.84 -14.63
C LEU A 20 27.91 -33.47 -15.28
N SER A 21 26.87 -32.93 -15.91
CA SER A 21 26.98 -31.67 -16.65
C SER A 21 26.76 -30.42 -15.81
N LYS A 22 26.12 -30.55 -14.63
CA LYS A 22 25.70 -29.43 -13.75
C LYS A 22 24.90 -28.32 -14.48
N SER A 23 24.33 -28.62 -15.65
CA SER A 23 23.59 -27.68 -16.51
C SER A 23 22.59 -28.43 -17.37
N ILE A 24 21.33 -27.98 -17.44
CA ILE A 24 20.27 -28.65 -18.22
C ILE A 24 20.63 -28.75 -19.71
N ARG A 25 21.27 -27.70 -20.26
CA ARG A 25 21.72 -27.70 -21.66
C ARG A 25 22.86 -28.68 -21.89
N GLY A 26 23.78 -28.79 -20.93
CA GLY A 26 24.85 -29.77 -20.95
C GLY A 26 24.33 -31.20 -20.80
N ALA A 27 23.32 -31.40 -19.95
CA ALA A 27 22.70 -32.69 -19.70
C ALA A 27 22.04 -33.26 -20.95
N GLN A 28 21.30 -32.42 -21.69
CA GLN A 28 20.66 -32.86 -22.93
C GLN A 28 21.69 -33.22 -24.01
N ARG A 29 22.74 -32.40 -24.17
CA ARG A 29 23.84 -32.69 -25.11
C ARG A 29 24.55 -33.99 -24.74
N LEU A 30 24.84 -34.19 -23.47
CA LEU A 30 25.51 -35.39 -22.95
C LEU A 30 24.63 -36.64 -23.13
N TYR A 31 23.33 -36.48 -22.92
CA TYR A 31 22.36 -37.57 -23.15
C TYR A 31 22.31 -37.95 -24.63
N GLU A 32 22.27 -36.96 -25.52
CA GLU A 32 22.29 -37.17 -26.97
C GLU A 32 23.60 -37.81 -27.45
N SER A 33 24.75 -37.35 -26.94
CA SER A 33 26.06 -37.82 -27.40
C SER A 33 26.49 -39.16 -26.79
N GLU A 34 26.15 -39.44 -25.53
CA GLU A 34 26.65 -40.63 -24.81
C GLU A 34 25.57 -41.63 -24.44
N SER A 35 24.46 -41.17 -23.87
CA SER A 35 23.44 -42.05 -23.29
C SER A 35 22.53 -42.65 -24.36
N LEU A 36 22.18 -41.88 -25.39
CA LEU A 36 21.31 -42.33 -26.46
C LEU A 36 21.92 -43.51 -27.26
N PRO A 37 23.19 -43.46 -27.72
CA PRO A 37 23.81 -44.61 -28.38
C PRO A 37 24.05 -45.81 -27.45
N ARG A 38 24.16 -45.58 -26.13
CA ARG A 38 24.31 -46.65 -25.13
C ARG A 38 23.00 -47.41 -24.92
N LEU A 39 21.89 -46.67 -24.79
CA LEU A 39 20.55 -47.24 -24.63
C LEU A 39 20.11 -47.98 -25.89
N GLN A 40 20.39 -47.44 -27.08
CA GLN A 40 20.09 -48.10 -28.35
C GLN A 40 20.86 -49.42 -28.52
N ARG A 41 22.13 -49.49 -28.09
CA ARG A 41 22.91 -50.75 -28.07
C ARG A 41 22.34 -51.80 -27.12
N GLN A 42 21.59 -51.39 -26.09
CA GLN A 42 20.88 -52.28 -25.17
C GLN A 42 19.50 -52.69 -25.69
N GLY A 43 19.14 -52.35 -26.93
CA GLY A 43 17.84 -52.66 -27.53
C GLY A 43 16.70 -51.75 -27.05
N ILE A 44 17.01 -50.66 -26.34
CA ILE A 44 16.01 -49.69 -25.88
C ILE A 44 15.80 -48.65 -26.97
N ASN A 45 14.54 -48.50 -27.42
CA ASN A 45 14.15 -47.45 -28.34
C ASN A 45 14.07 -46.08 -27.62
N ALA A 46 15.22 -45.60 -27.19
CA ALA A 46 15.36 -44.35 -26.46
C ALA A 46 15.20 -43.16 -27.39
N ARG A 47 14.67 -42.06 -26.85
CA ARG A 47 14.52 -40.77 -27.55
C ARG A 47 15.19 -39.66 -26.76
N ILE A 48 15.55 -38.58 -27.45
CA ILE A 48 16.15 -37.41 -26.80
C ILE A 48 15.10 -36.73 -25.91
N PRO A 49 15.32 -36.64 -24.59
CA PRO A 49 14.38 -35.99 -23.70
C PRO A 49 14.42 -34.47 -23.87
N ASN A 50 13.26 -33.83 -23.64
CA ASN A 50 13.22 -32.37 -23.52
C ASN A 50 13.98 -31.94 -22.25
N ARG A 51 14.61 -30.77 -22.31
CA ARG A 51 15.25 -30.10 -21.16
C ARG A 51 14.35 -30.04 -19.94
N ASN A 52 13.07 -29.73 -20.14
CA ASN A 52 12.09 -29.71 -19.05
C ASN A 52 11.86 -31.11 -18.48
N THR A 53 11.84 -32.15 -19.32
CA THR A 53 11.74 -33.54 -18.86
C THR A 53 12.94 -33.92 -17.98
N ILE A 54 14.16 -33.58 -18.37
CA ILE A 54 15.36 -33.85 -17.55
C ILE A 54 15.26 -33.15 -16.20
N LEU A 55 14.88 -31.87 -16.17
CA LEU A 55 14.72 -31.11 -14.93
C LEU A 55 13.63 -31.72 -14.03
N THR A 56 12.45 -32.01 -14.59
CA THR A 56 11.32 -32.60 -13.86
C THR A 56 11.65 -33.96 -13.28
N VAL A 57 12.42 -34.80 -13.99
CA VAL A 57 12.87 -36.11 -13.51
C VAL A 57 13.79 -35.97 -12.30
N ASN A 58 14.72 -35.01 -12.33
CA ASN A 58 15.62 -34.75 -11.21
C ASN A 58 14.88 -34.19 -9.99
N GLN A 59 13.96 -33.23 -10.20
CA GLN A 59 13.12 -32.69 -9.13
C GLN A 59 12.25 -33.77 -8.49
N ARG A 60 11.59 -34.63 -9.29
CA ARG A 60 10.78 -35.72 -8.77
C ARG A 60 11.58 -36.73 -7.96
N LEU A 61 12.81 -37.03 -8.39
CA LEU A 61 13.70 -37.91 -7.63
C LEU A 61 14.07 -37.30 -6.27
N LEU A 62 14.34 -35.99 -6.22
CA LEU A 62 14.68 -35.28 -4.98
C LEU A 62 13.48 -35.12 -4.03
N GLU A 63 12.29 -34.82 -4.57
CA GLU A 63 11.09 -34.52 -3.79
C GLU A 63 10.32 -35.77 -3.37
N TYR A 64 10.29 -36.81 -4.20
CA TYR A 64 9.43 -37.98 -4.01
C TYR A 64 10.17 -39.32 -4.03
N GLY A 65 11.47 -39.35 -4.31
CA GLY A 65 12.27 -40.59 -4.39
C GLY A 65 11.90 -41.51 -5.56
N GLN A 66 11.14 -41.03 -6.55
CA GLN A 66 10.67 -41.82 -7.69
C GLN A 66 10.57 -40.99 -8.97
N PHE A 67 10.64 -41.65 -10.14
CA PHE A 67 10.60 -40.99 -11.45
C PHE A 67 9.17 -40.67 -11.93
N THR A 68 8.18 -41.37 -11.38
CA THR A 68 6.76 -41.18 -11.69
C THR A 68 6.08 -40.25 -10.70
N THR A 69 5.12 -39.46 -11.16
CA THR A 69 4.30 -38.63 -10.27
C THR A 69 3.47 -39.53 -9.33
N PRO A 70 3.56 -39.35 -8.00
CA PRO A 70 2.73 -40.07 -7.04
C PRO A 70 1.23 -39.83 -7.29
N SER A 71 0.39 -40.80 -6.99
CA SER A 71 -1.08 -40.70 -7.14
C SER A 71 -1.65 -39.44 -6.45
N HIS A 72 -1.10 -39.10 -5.27
CA HIS A 72 -1.46 -37.92 -4.47
C HIS A 72 -1.06 -36.57 -5.12
N ALA A 73 -0.06 -36.57 -6.01
CA ALA A 73 0.34 -35.41 -6.81
C ALA A 73 -0.29 -35.40 -8.22
N SER A 74 -0.83 -36.54 -8.68
CA SER A 74 -1.54 -36.66 -9.96
C SER A 74 -3.00 -36.22 -9.90
N ALA A 75 -3.55 -36.00 -8.70
CA ALA A 75 -4.88 -35.46 -8.49
C ALA A 75 -4.88 -33.92 -8.55
N ARG A 76 -4.64 -33.35 -9.73
CA ARG A 76 -5.01 -31.97 -10.06
C ARG A 76 -4.92 -31.69 -11.57
N GLY A 77 -6.08 -31.54 -12.21
CA GLY A 77 -6.25 -30.70 -13.40
C GLY A 77 -6.22 -31.40 -14.75
N CYS A 78 -7.33 -32.03 -15.13
CA CYS A 78 -7.69 -32.11 -16.54
C CYS A 78 -8.06 -30.70 -17.01
N HIS A 79 -7.12 -29.99 -17.63
CA HIS A 79 -7.43 -28.88 -18.52
C HIS A 79 -6.90 -29.26 -19.90
N SER A 80 -7.83 -29.53 -20.80
CA SER A 80 -7.60 -29.56 -22.24
C SER A 80 -6.84 -28.31 -22.69
N SER A 81 -5.86 -28.48 -23.56
CA SER A 81 -5.20 -27.40 -24.28
C SER A 81 -6.24 -26.51 -24.96
N ILE A 82 -6.48 -25.32 -24.41
CA ILE A 82 -7.21 -24.25 -25.10
C ILE A 82 -6.17 -23.57 -26.02
N SER A 83 -6.56 -23.26 -27.26
CA SER A 83 -5.65 -22.73 -28.29
C SER A 83 -5.04 -21.39 -27.87
N ALA A 84 -3.76 -21.17 -28.21
CA ALA A 84 -3.05 -19.90 -28.04
C ALA A 84 -3.80 -18.71 -28.69
N ASP A 85 -4.67 -18.98 -29.66
CA ASP A 85 -5.52 -17.97 -30.30
C ASP A 85 -6.55 -17.36 -29.33
N VAL A 86 -7.12 -18.16 -28.43
CA VAL A 86 -8.06 -17.70 -27.41
C VAL A 86 -7.34 -16.89 -26.34
N GLU A 87 -6.11 -17.26 -26.00
CA GLU A 87 -5.28 -16.53 -25.06
C GLU A 87 -4.96 -15.12 -25.57
N ASN A 88 -4.53 -15.02 -26.83
CA ASN A 88 -4.24 -13.72 -27.46
C ASN A 88 -5.50 -12.85 -27.60
N ALA A 89 -6.65 -13.44 -27.96
CA ALA A 89 -7.92 -12.71 -28.08
C ALA A 89 -8.40 -12.13 -26.74
N VAL A 90 -8.24 -12.88 -25.64
CA VAL A 90 -8.56 -12.39 -24.30
C VAL A 90 -7.63 -11.25 -23.90
N ILE A 91 -6.33 -11.32 -24.21
CA ILE A 91 -5.39 -10.22 -23.90
C ILE A 91 -5.74 -8.96 -24.69
N GLU A 92 -5.99 -9.07 -26.00
CA GLU A 92 -6.35 -7.95 -26.87
C GLU A 92 -7.67 -7.29 -26.44
N PHE A 93 -8.62 -8.06 -25.92
CA PHE A 93 -9.85 -7.53 -25.33
C PHE A 93 -9.59 -6.60 -24.14
N PHE A 94 -8.67 -6.95 -23.25
CA PHE A 94 -8.32 -6.11 -22.09
C PHE A 94 -7.46 -4.90 -22.48
N GLU A 95 -6.70 -4.96 -23.58
CA GLU A 95 -6.01 -3.80 -24.15
C GLU A 95 -7.00 -2.76 -24.70
N ARG A 96 -8.07 -3.21 -25.36
CA ARG A 96 -9.13 -2.34 -25.90
C ARG A 96 -10.13 -1.88 -24.83
N ASN A 97 -10.38 -2.70 -23.80
CA ASN A 97 -11.33 -2.41 -22.73
C ASN A 97 -10.71 -2.58 -21.32
N PRO A 98 -9.82 -1.67 -20.87
CA PRO A 98 -9.09 -1.82 -19.61
C PRO A 98 -9.96 -1.85 -18.34
N ARG A 99 -11.26 -1.53 -18.45
CA ARG A 99 -12.23 -1.50 -17.34
C ARG A 99 -13.20 -2.68 -17.34
N ALA A 100 -13.15 -3.56 -18.33
CA ALA A 100 -14.00 -4.74 -18.40
C ALA A 100 -13.70 -5.69 -17.24
N SER A 101 -14.70 -6.43 -16.76
CA SER A 101 -14.47 -7.42 -15.72
C SER A 101 -14.02 -8.76 -16.30
N THR A 102 -13.36 -9.58 -15.48
CA THR A 102 -13.02 -10.96 -15.87
C THR A 102 -14.27 -11.82 -16.13
N ASN A 103 -15.43 -11.45 -15.58
CA ASN A 103 -16.71 -12.07 -15.90
C ASN A 103 -17.25 -11.66 -17.28
N ASP A 104 -17.01 -10.42 -17.70
CA ASP A 104 -17.43 -9.94 -19.02
C ASP A 104 -16.64 -10.65 -20.12
N ALA A 105 -15.31 -10.71 -19.96
CA ALA A 105 -14.43 -11.46 -20.85
C ALA A 105 -14.78 -12.97 -20.86
N ALA A 106 -15.07 -13.56 -19.70
CA ALA A 106 -15.49 -14.96 -19.62
C ALA A 106 -16.76 -15.25 -20.43
N ARG A 107 -17.73 -14.34 -20.36
CA ARG A 107 -18.98 -14.43 -21.11
C ARG A 107 -18.76 -14.25 -22.61
N GLU A 108 -17.87 -13.34 -23.01
CA GLU A 108 -17.56 -13.03 -24.40
C GLU A 108 -16.79 -14.15 -25.11
N PHE A 109 -15.79 -14.73 -24.43
CA PHE A 109 -14.93 -15.78 -25.00
C PHE A 109 -15.37 -17.20 -24.65
N GLY A 110 -16.49 -17.37 -23.93
CA GLY A 110 -17.04 -18.68 -23.58
C GLY A 110 -16.12 -19.53 -22.68
N VAL A 111 -15.28 -18.87 -21.87
CA VAL A 111 -14.30 -19.51 -20.98
C VAL A 111 -14.67 -19.26 -19.52
N SER A 112 -14.09 -20.01 -18.58
CA SER A 112 -14.34 -19.74 -17.17
C SER A 112 -13.69 -18.43 -16.72
N GLN A 113 -14.34 -17.69 -15.82
CA GLN A 113 -13.77 -16.48 -15.22
C GLN A 113 -12.41 -16.76 -14.58
N TYR A 114 -12.24 -17.94 -13.96
CA TYR A 114 -10.97 -18.38 -13.39
C TYR A 114 -9.87 -18.53 -14.44
N TYR A 115 -10.20 -19.02 -15.65
CA TYR A 115 -9.25 -19.13 -16.75
C TYR A 115 -8.78 -17.75 -17.23
N VAL A 116 -9.70 -16.80 -17.43
CA VAL A 116 -9.38 -15.40 -17.77
C VAL A 116 -8.48 -14.78 -16.70
N TRP A 117 -8.83 -14.97 -15.42
CA TRP A 117 -8.04 -14.47 -14.29
C TRP A 117 -6.63 -15.07 -14.26
N LYS A 118 -6.50 -16.38 -14.49
CA LYS A 118 -5.22 -17.07 -14.53
C LYS A 118 -4.35 -16.58 -15.70
N LEU A 119 -4.94 -16.42 -16.88
CA LEU A 119 -4.28 -15.95 -18.09
C LEU A 119 -3.74 -14.52 -17.95
N LEU A 120 -4.54 -13.61 -17.38
CA LEU A 120 -4.11 -12.23 -17.12
C LEU A 120 -2.91 -12.20 -16.17
N ASN A 121 -2.96 -12.98 -15.08
CA ASN A 121 -1.86 -13.06 -14.11
C ASN A 121 -0.59 -13.68 -14.71
N SER A 122 -0.70 -14.70 -15.56
CA SER A 122 0.46 -15.31 -16.22
C SER A 122 1.06 -14.41 -17.32
N SER A 123 0.26 -13.53 -17.90
CA SER A 123 0.67 -12.58 -18.95
C SER A 123 1.17 -11.25 -18.39
N GLY A 124 1.29 -11.13 -17.06
CA GLY A 124 1.81 -9.94 -16.38
C GLY A 124 0.79 -8.82 -16.14
N TYR A 125 -0.47 -9.01 -16.53
CA TYR A 125 -1.56 -8.09 -16.22
C TYR A 125 -1.97 -8.24 -14.76
N ARG A 126 -1.98 -7.12 -14.01
CA ARG A 126 -2.40 -7.10 -12.61
C ARG A 126 -3.70 -6.31 -12.44
N PRO A 127 -4.65 -6.79 -11.64
CA PRO A 127 -5.82 -6.01 -11.28
C PRO A 127 -5.37 -4.80 -10.45
N HIS A 128 -5.53 -3.61 -11.02
CA HIS A 128 -5.28 -2.35 -10.31
C HIS A 128 -6.61 -1.84 -9.75
N HIS A 129 -6.71 -1.80 -8.42
CA HIS A 129 -7.85 -1.15 -7.76
C HIS A 129 -7.75 0.36 -7.95
N ASN A 130 -8.79 0.94 -8.54
CA ASN A 130 -8.94 2.40 -8.60
C ASN A 130 -9.01 2.93 -7.17
N LYS A 131 -7.98 3.66 -6.74
CA LYS A 131 -8.03 4.45 -5.51
C LYS A 131 -9.07 5.55 -5.72
N ARG A 132 -10.14 5.56 -4.92
CA ARG A 132 -11.01 6.75 -4.79
C ARG A 132 -10.26 7.81 -4.00
N VAL A 133 -9.37 8.53 -4.66
CA VAL A 133 -8.85 9.80 -4.11
C VAL A 133 -9.94 10.84 -4.35
N GLN A 134 -10.15 11.77 -3.41
CA GLN A 134 -10.78 13.04 -3.79
C GLN A 134 -9.82 13.66 -4.78
N ALA A 135 -10.02 13.42 -6.08
CA ALA A 135 -9.20 14.01 -7.10
C ALA A 135 -9.21 15.51 -6.82
N PRO A 136 -8.04 16.16 -6.60
CA PRO A 136 -8.02 17.60 -6.60
C PRO A 136 -8.67 18.01 -7.92
N ASP A 137 -9.73 18.82 -7.86
CA ASP A 137 -10.26 19.39 -9.09
C ASP A 137 -9.09 20.13 -9.76
N ASN A 138 -9.05 20.19 -11.10
CA ASN A 138 -8.00 20.92 -11.82
C ASN A 138 -7.81 22.37 -11.30
N ILE A 139 -8.84 22.92 -10.65
CA ILE A 139 -8.86 24.22 -9.98
C ILE A 139 -7.87 24.32 -8.82
N ASP A 140 -7.64 23.24 -8.06
CA ASP A 140 -6.78 23.26 -6.87
C ASP A 140 -5.29 23.06 -7.20
N ALA A 141 -5.01 22.50 -8.38
CA ALA A 141 -3.66 22.11 -8.79
C ALA A 141 -2.64 23.28 -8.73
N PRO A 142 -2.94 24.49 -9.23
CA PRO A 142 -2.00 25.62 -9.13
C PRO A 142 -1.65 25.98 -7.68
N THR A 143 -2.64 26.01 -6.79
CA THR A 143 -2.44 26.33 -5.36
C THR A 143 -1.60 25.26 -4.67
N ARG A 144 -1.86 23.98 -4.98
CA ARG A 144 -1.07 22.84 -4.49
C ARG A 144 0.39 22.94 -4.94
N LYS A 145 0.62 23.19 -6.23
CA LYS A 145 1.97 23.36 -6.79
C LYS A 145 2.72 24.49 -6.09
N LYS A 146 2.10 25.67 -6.00
CA LYS A 146 2.69 26.85 -5.35
C LYS A 146 3.05 26.59 -3.88
N PHE A 147 2.18 25.88 -3.16
CA PHE A 147 2.47 25.48 -1.78
C PHE A 147 3.65 24.51 -1.71
N CYS A 148 3.72 23.51 -2.59
CA CYS A 148 4.84 22.57 -2.62
C CYS A 148 6.17 23.24 -2.98
N GLU A 149 6.17 24.21 -3.91
CA GLU A 149 7.35 25.01 -4.24
C GLU A 149 7.83 25.79 -3.01
N TRP A 150 6.92 26.50 -2.34
CA TRP A 150 7.22 27.18 -1.08
C TRP A 150 7.76 26.22 -0.01
N LEU A 151 7.11 25.06 0.15
CA LEU A 151 7.50 24.06 1.14
C LEU A 151 8.92 23.58 0.88
N LEU A 152 9.27 23.18 -0.34
CA LEU A 152 10.61 22.70 -0.67
C LEU A 152 11.69 23.78 -0.50
N SER A 153 11.38 25.05 -0.76
CA SER A 153 12.32 26.15 -0.53
C SER A 153 12.60 26.43 0.96
N ASN A 154 11.68 26.08 1.86
CA ASN A 154 11.75 26.45 3.27
C ASN A 154 11.94 25.26 4.23
N ILE A 155 11.63 24.03 3.82
CA ILE A 155 11.56 22.84 4.70
C ILE A 155 12.85 22.52 5.47
N ASP A 156 14.02 22.90 4.95
CA ASP A 156 15.31 22.66 5.60
C ASP A 156 15.69 23.73 6.63
N ASN A 157 15.14 24.94 6.48
CA ASN A 157 15.48 26.10 7.31
C ASN A 157 14.35 26.51 8.26
N THR A 158 13.23 25.79 8.24
CA THR A 158 12.00 26.19 8.91
C THR A 158 11.36 25.01 9.62
N ASN A 159 11.06 25.19 10.91
CA ASN A 159 10.24 24.25 11.66
C ASN A 159 8.76 24.50 11.32
N ILE A 160 8.03 23.43 10.99
CA ILE A 160 6.59 23.49 10.78
C ILE A 160 5.94 22.58 11.82
N MET A 161 5.02 23.13 12.60
CA MET A 161 4.12 22.39 13.48
C MET A 161 2.91 21.97 12.65
N TRP A 162 2.91 20.71 12.23
CA TRP A 162 1.79 20.10 11.53
C TRP A 162 0.71 19.76 12.54
N THR A 163 -0.53 20.16 12.31
CA THR A 163 -1.64 19.87 13.22
C THR A 163 -2.86 19.35 12.47
N GLY A 164 -3.78 18.73 13.21
CA GLY A 164 -5.04 18.27 12.66
C GLY A 164 -5.80 17.38 13.61
N GLU A 165 -6.99 17.03 13.18
CA GLU A 165 -7.96 16.26 13.93
C GLU A 165 -8.28 14.93 13.24
N ALA A 166 -8.54 13.91 14.05
CA ALA A 166 -9.05 12.63 13.58
C ALA A 166 -10.19 12.12 14.47
N LEU A 167 -11.27 11.70 13.82
CA LEU A 167 -12.35 10.97 14.46
C LEU A 167 -11.99 9.49 14.57
N PHE A 168 -12.12 8.96 15.78
CA PHE A 168 -12.08 7.55 16.12
C PHE A 168 -13.48 7.10 16.53
N THR A 169 -13.90 5.93 16.05
CA THR A 169 -15.16 5.29 16.46
C THR A 169 -14.95 3.86 16.92
N ARG A 170 -15.91 3.27 17.64
CA ARG A 170 -15.89 1.87 18.14
C ARG A 170 -15.60 0.85 17.05
N VAL A 171 -16.51 0.76 16.09
CA VAL A 171 -16.25 0.08 14.83
C VAL A 171 -15.43 1.09 14.06
N GLY A 172 -14.11 0.89 13.96
CA GLY A 172 -13.24 1.86 13.32
C GLY A 172 -13.88 2.32 12.03
N LEU A 173 -14.33 3.58 11.99
CA LEU A 173 -15.00 4.13 10.83
C LEU A 173 -13.97 3.99 9.73
N HIS A 174 -14.27 3.03 8.84
CA HIS A 174 -13.40 2.59 7.77
C HIS A 174 -13.05 3.84 6.99
N ASN A 175 -11.86 4.38 7.27
CA ASN A 175 -11.33 5.46 6.49
C ASN A 175 -10.81 4.79 5.23
N SER A 176 -11.71 4.51 4.29
CA SER A 176 -11.43 3.94 2.96
C SER A 176 -10.34 4.69 2.20
N ARG A 177 -9.95 5.88 2.68
CA ARG A 177 -8.86 6.72 2.19
C ARG A 177 -7.48 6.32 2.73
N ASN A 178 -7.39 5.68 3.90
CA ASN A 178 -6.13 5.36 4.58
C ASN A 178 -5.92 3.87 4.86
N GLU A 179 -6.72 2.97 4.29
CA GLU A 179 -6.46 1.53 4.44
C GLU A 179 -5.34 1.03 3.53
N HIS A 180 -4.35 0.41 4.18
CA HIS A 180 -3.42 -0.52 3.56
C HIS A 180 -3.57 -1.85 4.30
N TYR A 181 -4.21 -2.83 3.64
CA TYR A 181 -4.19 -4.22 4.08
C TYR A 181 -3.07 -4.97 3.35
N TRP A 182 -2.15 -5.57 4.11
CA TRP A 182 -1.25 -6.61 3.62
C TRP A 182 -1.67 -7.92 4.27
N ALA A 183 -2.36 -8.79 3.52
CA ALA A 183 -2.76 -10.13 3.95
C ALA A 183 -2.72 -11.06 2.73
N GLU A 184 -2.40 -12.35 2.93
CA GLU A 184 -2.36 -13.35 1.85
C GLU A 184 -3.76 -13.63 1.25
N CYS A 185 -4.84 -13.31 1.96
CA CYS A 185 -6.23 -13.40 1.49
C CYS A 185 -7.09 -12.26 2.09
N LYS A 186 -8.15 -11.85 1.39
CA LYS A 186 -9.16 -10.88 1.89
C LYS A 186 -9.84 -11.42 3.16
N PRO A 187 -9.82 -10.71 4.29
CA PRO A 187 -10.66 -11.07 5.44
C PRO A 187 -12.14 -10.89 5.04
N HIS A 188 -12.94 -11.95 5.19
CA HIS A 188 -14.38 -11.97 4.93
C HIS A 188 -15.17 -11.61 6.21
N ASP A 189 -14.79 -10.53 6.88
CA ASP A 189 -15.52 -10.06 8.05
C ASP A 189 -16.55 -9.02 7.61
N ILE A 190 -17.79 -9.48 7.39
CA ILE A 190 -18.96 -8.60 7.39
C ILE A 190 -19.29 -8.36 8.86
N LYS A 191 -18.87 -7.21 9.41
CA LYS A 191 -19.31 -6.78 10.75
C LYS A 191 -20.64 -6.04 10.64
N ASP A 192 -21.63 -6.53 11.35
CA ASP A 192 -22.95 -5.90 11.49
C ASP A 192 -22.80 -4.48 12.04
N TYR A 193 -23.45 -3.54 11.36
CA TYR A 193 -23.47 -2.12 11.72
C TYR A 193 -24.66 -1.89 12.63
N ASP A 194 -24.46 -1.96 13.94
CA ASP A 194 -25.54 -1.70 14.90
C ASP A 194 -25.69 -0.19 15.16
N ASP A 195 -26.80 0.37 14.66
CA ASP A 195 -27.12 1.80 14.52
C ASP A 195 -27.68 2.45 15.81
N GLN A 196 -26.94 2.41 16.92
CA GLN A 196 -27.26 3.23 18.10
C GLN A 196 -26.02 3.95 18.61
N VAL A 197 -25.98 5.28 18.36
CA VAL A 197 -24.94 6.27 18.70
C VAL A 197 -23.52 5.68 18.75
N PRO A 198 -22.75 5.74 17.65
CA PRO A 198 -21.41 5.19 17.65
C PRO A 198 -20.56 5.93 18.68
N LEU A 199 -20.05 5.18 19.67
CA LEU A 199 -18.88 5.54 20.49
C LEU A 199 -17.89 6.26 19.58
N SER A 200 -17.60 7.53 19.87
CA SER A 200 -16.73 8.34 19.02
C SER A 200 -15.92 9.35 19.81
N SER A 201 -14.66 9.50 19.45
CA SER A 201 -13.70 10.42 20.06
C SER A 201 -12.99 11.19 18.96
N ASN A 202 -13.14 12.51 18.97
CA ASN A 202 -12.38 13.39 18.09
C ASN A 202 -11.07 13.78 18.78
N VAL A 203 -9.95 13.57 18.11
CA VAL A 203 -8.62 13.73 18.71
C VAL A 203 -7.80 14.71 17.89
N TRP A 204 -7.24 15.70 18.57
CA TRP A 204 -6.22 16.59 18.02
C TRP A 204 -4.82 16.08 18.34
N ALA A 205 -3.90 16.25 17.41
CA ALA A 205 -2.47 16.03 17.63
C ALA A 205 -1.64 16.98 16.76
N GLY A 206 -0.34 17.03 17.06
CA GLY A 206 0.60 17.74 16.22
C GLY A 206 1.94 17.04 16.08
N ILE A 207 2.71 17.44 15.07
CA ILE A 207 4.08 16.98 14.83
C ILE A 207 4.96 18.21 14.56
N ILE A 208 5.99 18.39 15.38
CA ILE A 208 7.02 19.41 15.18
C ILE A 208 8.39 18.79 15.36
N GLY A 209 9.29 19.04 14.41
CA GLY A 209 10.59 18.37 14.41
C GLY A 209 10.42 16.84 14.39
N ASN A 210 10.93 16.18 15.43
CA ASN A 210 10.79 14.73 15.63
C ASN A 210 9.95 14.43 16.90
N ILE A 211 9.04 15.33 17.27
CA ILE A 211 8.20 15.21 18.47
C ILE A 211 6.74 15.19 18.04
N ILE A 212 5.98 14.24 18.58
CA ILE A 212 4.52 14.18 18.47
C ILE A 212 3.93 14.82 19.73
N VAL A 213 3.03 15.77 19.51
CA VAL A 213 2.29 16.52 20.52
C VAL A 213 0.85 16.01 20.58
N GLY A 214 0.24 16.04 21.76
CA GLY A 214 -1.05 15.39 22.03
C GLY A 214 -0.88 13.93 22.49
N PRO A 215 -1.94 13.11 22.46
CA PRO A 215 -3.27 13.41 21.94
C PRO A 215 -4.02 14.39 22.84
N TYR A 216 -4.88 15.20 22.25
CA TYR A 216 -5.90 15.97 22.98
C TYR A 216 -7.29 15.56 22.51
N PHE A 217 -8.17 15.26 23.45
CA PHE A 217 -9.52 14.83 23.14
C PHE A 217 -10.47 16.03 23.10
N ILE A 218 -11.09 16.24 21.95
CA ILE A 218 -12.06 17.30 21.73
C ILE A 218 -13.44 16.78 22.17
N GLU A 219 -13.91 17.23 23.34
CA GLU A 219 -15.18 16.76 23.93
C GLU A 219 -16.42 17.42 23.33
N ARG A 220 -16.28 18.67 22.86
CA ARG A 220 -17.38 19.46 22.30
C ARG A 220 -17.25 19.59 20.79
N ARG A 221 -18.36 19.83 20.11
CA ARG A 221 -18.33 20.18 18.69
C ARG A 221 -17.37 21.35 18.48
N LEU A 222 -16.44 21.18 17.54
CA LEU A 222 -15.44 22.21 17.24
C LEU A 222 -16.13 23.38 16.52
N THR A 223 -16.12 24.55 17.17
CA THR A 223 -16.55 25.83 16.63
C THR A 223 -15.34 26.76 16.57
N GLY A 224 -15.43 27.89 15.85
CA GLY A 224 -14.31 28.84 15.80
C GLY A 224 -13.89 29.34 17.18
N ASN A 225 -14.83 29.58 18.10
CA ASN A 225 -14.54 30.02 19.46
C ASN A 225 -13.88 28.91 20.28
N ASN A 226 -14.45 27.70 20.28
CA ASN A 226 -13.85 26.58 21.02
C ASN A 226 -12.46 26.22 20.48
N TYR A 227 -12.23 26.38 19.18
CA TYR A 227 -10.91 26.18 18.58
C TYR A 227 -9.93 27.27 19.01
N LEU A 228 -10.36 28.53 19.10
CA LEU A 228 -9.54 29.61 19.65
C LEU A 228 -9.19 29.36 21.12
N ASP A 229 -10.16 28.95 21.94
CA ASP A 229 -9.92 28.60 23.35
C ASP A 229 -8.92 27.44 23.47
N MET A 230 -9.03 26.43 22.59
CA MET A 230 -8.09 25.31 22.51
C MET A 230 -6.68 25.77 22.10
N LEU A 231 -6.57 26.73 21.17
CA LEU A 231 -5.28 27.31 20.77
C LEU A 231 -4.62 28.07 21.92
N GLN A 232 -5.39 28.90 22.64
CA GLN A 232 -4.89 29.79 23.69
C GLN A 232 -4.57 29.08 25.01
N GLY A 233 -5.25 27.97 25.30
CA GLY A 233 -4.98 27.16 26.48
C GLY A 233 -4.15 25.94 26.13
N VAL A 234 -4.84 24.85 25.78
CA VAL A 234 -4.26 23.51 25.66
C VAL A 234 -3.06 23.44 24.71
N ILE A 235 -3.17 24.05 23.52
CA ILE A 235 -2.08 24.00 22.53
C ILE A 235 -0.90 24.83 23.00
N TYR A 236 -1.14 25.99 23.61
CA TYR A 236 -0.09 26.81 24.22
C TYR A 236 0.67 26.01 25.28
N ASP A 237 -0.03 25.36 26.21
CA ASP A 237 0.58 24.52 27.25
C ASP A 237 1.44 23.39 26.66
N PHE A 238 0.96 22.74 25.59
CA PHE A 238 1.75 21.73 24.89
C PHE A 238 3.00 22.28 24.22
N LEU A 239 2.97 23.53 23.74
CA LEU A 239 4.13 24.16 23.13
C LEU A 239 5.17 24.53 24.19
N ASP A 240 4.75 24.95 25.38
CA ASP A 240 5.65 25.30 26.49
C ASP A 240 6.55 24.12 26.94
N ASP A 241 6.07 22.87 26.80
CA ASP A 241 6.84 21.67 27.11
C ASP A 241 7.89 21.29 26.04
N LEU A 242 7.96 22.02 24.91
CA LEU A 242 8.85 21.69 23.80
C LEU A 242 10.21 22.40 23.87
N PRO A 243 11.28 21.78 23.31
CA PRO A 243 12.58 22.43 23.21
C PRO A 243 12.49 23.76 22.44
N LEU A 244 13.02 24.85 23.03
CA LEU A 244 13.01 26.20 22.45
C LEU A 244 13.58 26.27 21.02
N VAL A 245 14.54 25.39 20.69
CA VAL A 245 15.11 25.31 19.33
C VAL A 245 14.06 24.96 18.26
N LEU A 246 13.01 24.20 18.63
CA LEU A 246 11.90 23.87 17.74
C LEU A 246 10.90 25.02 17.63
N LEU A 247 10.70 25.76 18.72
CA LEU A 247 9.73 26.85 18.82
C LEU A 247 10.25 28.18 18.28
N ASN A 248 11.56 28.31 18.06
CA ASN A 248 12.11 29.53 17.47
C ASN A 248 11.67 29.66 16.01
N ASN A 249 10.87 30.68 15.70
CA ASN A 249 10.39 31.02 14.35
C ASN A 249 9.70 29.87 13.59
N PHE A 250 9.00 28.98 14.30
CA PHE A 250 8.24 27.91 13.64
C PHE A 250 6.98 28.45 12.94
N TYR A 251 6.46 27.67 12.00
CA TYR A 251 5.18 27.92 11.36
C TYR A 251 4.11 26.99 11.92
N PHE A 252 2.99 27.56 12.36
CA PHE A 252 1.83 26.78 12.78
C PHE A 252 0.97 26.41 11.57
N GLN A 253 0.73 25.12 11.33
CA GLN A 253 -0.11 24.65 10.22
C GLN A 253 -1.42 24.08 10.72
N HIS A 254 -2.53 24.50 10.11
CA HIS A 254 -3.84 23.84 10.23
C HIS A 254 -4.57 23.78 8.88
N ASP A 255 -5.64 22.99 8.78
CA ASP A 255 -6.35 22.83 7.52
C ASP A 255 -7.40 23.94 7.28
N GLY A 256 -8.14 23.82 6.17
CA GLY A 256 -9.17 24.80 5.79
C GLY A 256 -10.56 24.55 6.38
N ALA A 257 -10.71 23.78 7.46
CA ALA A 257 -12.00 23.48 8.07
C ALA A 257 -12.72 24.75 8.56
N PRO A 258 -14.07 24.80 8.55
CA PRO A 258 -14.81 26.00 8.94
C PRO A 258 -14.44 26.60 10.31
N PRO A 259 -14.21 25.82 11.38
CA PRO A 259 -13.77 26.38 12.68
C PRO A 259 -12.45 27.16 12.60
N HIS A 260 -11.53 26.71 11.74
CA HIS A 260 -10.19 27.29 11.58
C HIS A 260 -10.21 28.63 10.85
N CYS A 261 -11.28 28.89 10.09
CA CYS A 261 -11.38 30.04 9.19
C CYS A 261 -11.97 31.30 9.85
N SER A 262 -12.37 31.24 11.13
CA SER A 262 -12.99 32.38 11.81
C SER A 262 -12.04 33.57 11.92
N ASN A 263 -12.58 34.80 11.86
CA ASN A 263 -11.76 36.01 11.95
C ASN A 263 -10.99 36.09 13.27
N ALA A 264 -11.60 35.64 14.38
CA ALA A 264 -10.95 35.64 15.69
C ALA A 264 -9.72 34.71 15.71
N VAL A 265 -9.85 33.49 15.17
CA VAL A 265 -8.73 32.55 15.02
C VAL A 265 -7.63 33.13 14.14
N ARG A 266 -7.97 33.70 12.99
CA ARG A 266 -6.99 34.29 12.06
C ARG A 266 -6.26 35.48 12.68
N SER A 267 -6.97 36.36 13.39
CA SER A 267 -6.38 37.50 14.10
C SER A 267 -5.44 37.05 15.21
N TYR A 268 -5.83 36.02 15.98
CA TYR A 268 -4.96 35.42 16.98
C TYR A 268 -3.69 34.83 16.35
N LEU A 269 -3.82 33.99 15.31
CA LEU A 269 -2.65 33.37 14.65
C LEU A 269 -1.72 34.42 14.01
N ASN A 270 -2.27 35.52 13.47
CA ASN A 270 -1.46 36.62 12.97
C ASN A 270 -0.65 37.31 14.07
N SER A 271 -1.26 37.51 15.24
CA SER A 271 -0.62 38.16 16.39
C SER A 271 0.41 37.23 17.05
N GLU A 272 0.00 36.00 17.38
CA GLU A 272 0.79 35.05 18.15
C GLU A 272 2.01 34.55 17.37
N TYR A 273 1.82 34.22 16.09
CA TYR A 273 2.89 33.69 15.25
C TYR A 273 3.49 34.74 14.32
N GLU A 274 3.16 36.03 14.49
CA GLU A 274 3.66 37.15 13.67
C GLU A 274 3.54 36.88 12.15
N GLY A 275 2.42 36.27 11.74
CA GLY A 275 2.17 35.87 10.36
C GLY A 275 2.87 34.57 9.91
N ARG A 276 3.56 33.85 10.80
CA ARG A 276 4.13 32.52 10.53
C ARG A 276 3.10 31.41 10.76
N TRP A 277 2.05 31.39 9.96
CA TRP A 277 1.09 30.29 9.98
C TRP A 277 0.59 29.93 8.59
N ILE A 278 0.24 28.66 8.43
CA ILE A 278 -0.18 28.03 7.18
C ILE A 278 -1.64 27.60 7.34
N GLY A 279 -2.53 28.17 6.55
CA GLY A 279 -3.95 27.92 6.67
C GLY A 279 -4.79 28.68 5.66
N ARG A 280 -6.09 28.42 5.64
CA ARG A 280 -7.00 29.07 4.68
C ARG A 280 -7.15 30.56 5.01
N GLY A 281 -6.75 31.42 4.07
CA GLY A 281 -6.76 32.88 4.26
C GLY A 281 -5.63 33.38 5.17
N GLY A 282 -4.62 32.56 5.43
CA GLY A 282 -3.40 32.97 6.12
C GLY A 282 -2.32 33.50 5.18
N PRO A 283 -1.18 33.97 5.75
CA PRO A 283 -0.04 34.46 4.98
C PRO A 283 0.51 33.42 4.00
N ILE A 284 0.52 32.14 4.42
CA ILE A 284 0.79 31.01 3.54
C ILE A 284 -0.51 30.23 3.37
N PRO A 285 -1.13 30.25 2.18
CA PRO A 285 -2.39 29.57 1.95
C PRO A 285 -2.20 28.06 1.94
N TRP A 286 -2.88 27.37 2.86
CA TRP A 286 -2.98 25.91 2.81
C TRP A 286 -3.84 25.48 1.60
N PRO A 287 -3.35 24.59 0.72
CA PRO A 287 -4.12 24.16 -0.44
C PRO A 287 -5.30 23.28 -0.02
N ALA A 288 -6.45 23.49 -0.65
CA ALA A 288 -7.63 22.65 -0.44
C ALA A 288 -7.33 21.18 -0.77
N ARG A 289 -8.04 20.25 -0.08
CA ARG A 289 -7.99 18.80 -0.35
C ARG A 289 -6.58 18.20 -0.38
N SER A 290 -5.67 18.69 0.46
CA SER A 290 -4.25 18.31 0.43
C SER A 290 -3.80 17.48 1.64
N GLN A 291 -4.62 16.50 2.01
CA GLN A 291 -4.32 15.56 3.10
C GLN A 291 -3.05 14.74 2.80
N ASP A 292 -2.73 14.54 1.52
CA ASP A 292 -1.53 13.87 1.05
C ASP A 292 -0.23 14.66 1.29
N LEU A 293 -0.31 15.92 1.74
CA LEU A 293 0.81 16.81 2.06
C LEU A 293 0.97 17.08 3.56
N THR A 294 0.22 16.41 4.43
CA THR A 294 0.34 16.55 5.90
C THR A 294 0.78 15.23 6.55
N PRO A 295 1.89 15.24 7.31
CA PRO A 295 2.39 14.08 8.05
C PRO A 295 1.35 13.38 8.92
N LEU A 296 0.36 14.12 9.42
CA LEU A 296 -0.67 13.54 10.27
C LEU A 296 -1.53 12.57 9.48
N HIS A 297 -1.95 12.93 8.27
CA HIS A 297 -2.87 12.12 7.49
C HIS A 297 -2.18 10.96 6.77
N PHE A 298 -1.00 11.17 6.18
CA PHE A 298 -0.33 10.10 5.45
C PHE A 298 0.47 9.14 6.34
N TYR A 299 0.69 9.49 7.61
CA TYR A 299 1.46 8.68 8.55
C TYR A 299 0.76 8.51 9.91
N LEU A 300 0.67 9.57 10.74
CA LEU A 300 0.31 9.43 12.16
C LEU A 300 -1.05 8.76 12.36
N TRP A 301 -2.10 9.26 11.71
CA TRP A 301 -3.44 8.74 11.90
C TRP A 301 -3.59 7.30 11.42
N GLY A 302 -2.88 6.91 10.36
CA GLY A 302 -2.84 5.51 9.93
C GLY A 302 -2.20 4.62 10.99
N GLU A 303 -1.08 5.07 11.56
CA GLU A 303 -0.28 4.31 12.51
C GLU A 303 -0.94 4.21 13.90
N ILE A 304 -1.64 5.24 14.35
CA ILE A 304 -2.48 5.20 15.56
C ILE A 304 -3.69 4.28 15.33
N LYS A 305 -4.43 4.45 14.22
CA LYS A 305 -5.59 3.60 13.93
C LYS A 305 -5.23 2.12 13.83
N ARG A 306 -4.07 1.79 13.24
CA ARG A 306 -3.57 0.41 13.16
C ARG A 306 -3.39 -0.25 14.53
N ARG A 307 -3.02 0.52 15.56
CA ARG A 307 -2.88 0.02 16.94
C ARG A 307 -4.21 -0.01 17.69
N VAL A 308 -4.98 1.07 17.59
CA VAL A 308 -6.26 1.20 18.30
C VAL A 308 -7.25 0.13 17.86
N TYR A 309 -7.27 -0.22 16.57
CA TYR A 309 -8.23 -1.16 16.00
C TYR A 309 -7.75 -2.60 15.89
N VAL A 310 -6.66 -2.97 16.59
CA VAL A 310 -6.31 -4.40 16.75
C VAL A 310 -7.43 -5.14 17.48
N GLU A 311 -7.99 -4.51 18.51
CA GLU A 311 -9.12 -5.02 19.28
C GLU A 311 -10.21 -3.98 19.38
N GLU A 312 -11.46 -4.40 19.16
CA GLU A 312 -12.62 -3.52 19.23
C GLU A 312 -12.78 -2.90 20.64
N ALA A 313 -13.02 -1.60 20.69
CA ALA A 313 -13.18 -0.89 21.95
C ALA A 313 -14.53 -1.22 22.59
N GLN A 314 -14.53 -1.50 23.90
CA GLN A 314 -15.74 -1.91 24.62
C GLN A 314 -16.48 -0.73 25.27
N SER A 315 -15.80 0.39 25.50
CA SER A 315 -16.35 1.63 26.08
C SER A 315 -15.60 2.87 25.59
N ASP A 316 -16.16 4.07 25.80
CA ASP A 316 -15.47 5.32 25.43
C ASP A 316 -14.14 5.47 26.18
N GLU A 317 -14.11 5.04 27.44
CA GLU A 317 -12.91 5.07 28.27
C GLU A 317 -11.85 4.06 27.80
N ASP A 318 -12.27 2.86 27.38
CA ASP A 318 -11.39 1.89 26.73
C ASP A 318 -10.83 2.44 25.41
N LEU A 319 -11.67 3.06 24.57
CA LEU A 319 -11.23 3.69 23.32
C LEU A 319 -10.18 4.79 23.58
N ARG A 320 -10.43 5.67 24.54
CA ARG A 320 -9.48 6.73 24.94
C ARG A 320 -8.17 6.15 25.47
N SER A 321 -8.24 5.12 26.31
CA SER A 321 -7.07 4.44 26.87
C SER A 321 -6.23 3.79 25.76
N LYS A 322 -6.88 3.11 24.81
CA LYS A 322 -6.21 2.54 23.61
C LYS A 322 -5.55 3.60 22.75
N ILE A 323 -6.20 4.76 22.53
CA ILE A 323 -5.62 5.89 21.80
C ILE A 323 -4.38 6.42 22.53
N ILE A 324 -4.47 6.65 23.85
CA ILE A 324 -3.34 7.14 24.66
C ILE A 324 -2.16 6.16 24.58
N ALA A 325 -2.41 4.86 24.76
CA ALA A 325 -1.39 3.81 24.66
C ALA A 325 -0.73 3.80 23.27
N ALA A 326 -1.52 3.86 22.20
CA ALA A 326 -1.01 3.93 20.83
C ALA A 326 -0.12 5.16 20.60
N PHE A 327 -0.49 6.32 21.15
CA PHE A 327 0.34 7.53 21.07
C PHE A 327 1.65 7.37 21.85
N MET A 328 1.63 6.78 23.05
CA MET A 328 2.84 6.52 23.83
C MET A 328 3.83 5.62 23.09
N GLU A 329 3.32 4.55 22.46
CA GLU A 329 4.15 3.65 21.64
C GLU A 329 4.73 4.33 20.40
N VAL A 330 3.95 5.13 19.68
CA VAL A 330 4.47 5.82 18.48
C VAL A 330 5.48 6.89 18.87
N LYS A 331 5.29 7.58 20.00
CA LYS A 331 6.24 8.56 20.53
C LYS A 331 7.60 7.94 20.90
N SER A 332 7.62 6.70 21.38
CA SER A 332 8.88 6.01 21.70
C SER A 332 9.66 5.54 20.46
N ALA A 333 8.99 5.39 19.30
CA ALA A 333 9.58 4.98 18.03
C ALA A 333 10.10 6.15 17.17
N GLN A 334 10.95 7.02 17.74
CA GLN A 334 11.39 8.29 17.14
C GLN A 334 12.07 8.20 15.75
N THR A 335 12.67 7.06 15.39
CA THR A 335 13.34 6.87 14.09
C THR A 335 12.38 6.98 12.89
N GLN A 336 11.08 6.74 13.09
CA GLN A 336 10.10 6.81 12.01
C GLN A 336 9.84 8.24 11.51
N LEU A 337 9.96 9.25 12.38
CA LEU A 337 9.66 10.65 12.02
C LEU A 337 10.70 11.26 11.06
N ILE A 338 11.94 10.76 11.09
CA ILE A 338 12.97 11.13 10.10
C ILE A 338 12.52 10.71 8.70
N ASN A 339 12.01 9.49 8.56
CA ASN A 339 11.49 8.98 7.28
C ASN A 339 10.26 9.76 6.83
N VAL A 340 9.42 10.21 7.76
CA VAL A 340 8.23 11.04 7.47
C VAL A 340 8.61 12.37 6.84
N LYS A 341 9.67 13.04 7.32
CA LYS A 341 10.19 14.28 6.70
C LYS A 341 10.69 14.06 5.29
N ASN A 342 11.47 12.99 5.05
CA ASN A 342 11.94 12.64 3.71
C ASN A 342 10.77 12.30 2.78
N ASN A 343 9.75 11.61 3.28
CA ASN A 343 8.54 11.30 2.54
C ASN A 343 7.76 12.58 2.17
N LEU A 344 7.66 13.55 3.09
CA LEU A 344 7.05 14.85 2.82
C LEU A 344 7.76 15.58 1.67
N LYS A 345 9.10 15.62 1.66
CA LYS A 345 9.89 16.18 0.54
C LYS A 345 9.57 15.46 -0.79
N LYS A 346 9.59 14.12 -0.78
CA LYS A 346 9.26 13.31 -1.97
C LYS A 346 7.85 13.61 -2.49
N ARG A 347 6.86 13.71 -1.60
CA ARG A 347 5.47 14.06 -1.93
C ARG A 347 5.35 15.44 -2.54
N ALA A 348 6.01 16.44 -1.95
CA ALA A 348 6.02 17.81 -2.48
C ALA A 348 6.67 17.87 -3.87
N GLN A 349 7.78 17.16 -4.08
CA GLN A 349 8.46 17.07 -5.37
C GLN A 349 7.56 16.44 -6.44
N LEU A 350 6.94 15.29 -6.13
CA LEU A 350 6.00 14.63 -7.05
C LEU A 350 4.77 15.50 -7.35
N CYS A 351 4.30 16.28 -6.38
CA CYS A 351 3.22 17.25 -6.58
C CYS A 351 3.62 18.29 -7.64
N ILE A 352 4.83 18.85 -7.54
CA ILE A 352 5.35 19.83 -8.50
C ILE A 352 5.50 19.21 -9.90
N GLU A 353 6.09 18.01 -9.99
CA GLU A 353 6.25 17.27 -11.25
C GLU A 353 4.93 16.97 -11.94
N ARG A 354 3.86 16.78 -11.16
CA ARG A 354 2.49 16.58 -11.64
C ARG A 354 1.70 17.87 -11.76
N ASN A 355 2.35 19.03 -11.71
CA ASN A 355 1.72 20.34 -11.80
C ASN A 355 0.57 20.53 -10.79
N GLY A 356 0.72 19.99 -9.59
CA GLY A 356 -0.25 20.05 -8.50
C GLY A 356 -1.36 18.99 -8.54
N LEU A 357 -1.37 18.13 -9.56
CA LEU A 357 -2.32 17.03 -9.66
C LEU A 357 -1.95 15.88 -8.70
N ASN A 358 -2.85 14.91 -8.60
CA ASN A 358 -2.66 13.72 -7.77
C ASN A 358 -1.41 12.92 -8.19
N PHE A 359 -0.61 12.53 -7.21
CA PHE A 359 0.65 11.79 -7.39
C PHE A 359 0.74 10.52 -6.54
N GLU A 360 -0.28 10.19 -5.73
CA GLU A 360 -0.20 9.09 -4.76
C GLU A 360 -0.03 7.70 -5.39
N HIS A 361 -0.35 7.54 -6.67
CA HIS A 361 -0.08 6.31 -7.43
C HIS A 361 1.41 6.10 -7.72
N LEU A 362 2.22 7.17 -7.71
CA LEU A 362 3.64 7.13 -8.05
C LEU A 362 4.54 6.81 -6.87
N LEU A 363 4.04 7.01 -5.64
CA LEU A 363 4.78 6.73 -4.41
C LEU A 363 5.18 5.25 -4.26
N LYS A 364 4.52 4.33 -4.98
CA LYS A 364 4.80 2.88 -4.94
C LYS A 364 5.88 2.39 -5.91
N TYR A 365 6.37 3.25 -6.82
CA TYR A 365 7.21 2.84 -7.96
C TYR A 365 8.62 3.45 -7.97
N GLN A 366 9.07 4.02 -6.85
CA GLN A 366 10.39 4.65 -6.74
C GLN A 366 11.09 4.29 -5.45
#